data_AF-A0A1C2XQZ3-F1
#
_entry.id   AF-A0A1C2XQZ3-F1
#
_cell.length_a   1.000
_cell.length_b   1.000
_cell.length_c   1.000
_cell.angle_alpha   90.00
_cell.angle_beta   90.00
_cell.angle_gamma   90.00
#
_symmetry.space_group_name_H-M   'P 1'
#
loop_
_entity.id
_entity.type
_entity.pdbx_description
1 polymer ?
#
loop_
_entity_poly.entity_id
_entity_poly.type
_entity_poly.pdbx_seq_one_letter_code
_entity_poly.pdbx_strand_id
1 'polypeptide(L)' 'MKKESLNEKLEKEKEKLHKLGDEAMKKCIPLREDEAFMSQNRKVDELVFKIQKEKEKHKENRQER' A
#
# COMPACT_ATOMS: atom_id res chain seq x y z
N MET A 1 14.02 -19.06 7.31
CA MET A 1 12.71 -18.56 6.84
C MET A 1 12.74 -17.04 6.87
N LYS A 2 12.89 -16.37 5.71
CA LYS A 2 12.75 -14.91 5.65
C LYS A 2 11.28 -14.60 5.86
N LYS A 3 10.92 -14.02 7.02
CA LYS A 3 9.62 -13.36 7.17
C LYS A 3 9.63 -12.25 6.12
N GLU A 4 8.89 -12.41 5.02
CA GLU A 4 8.67 -11.29 4.09
C GLU A 4 8.20 -10.12 4.94
N SER A 5 9.01 -9.06 4.97
CA SER A 5 8.70 -7.90 5.79
C SER A 5 7.42 -7.29 5.25
N LEU A 6 6.60 -6.67 6.11
CA LEU A 6 5.37 -5.98 5.65
C LEU A 6 5.67 -4.99 4.50
N ASN A 7 6.88 -4.42 4.48
CA ASN A 7 7.40 -3.63 3.36
C ASN A 7 7.52 -4.40 2.04
N GLU A 8 8.04 -5.63 2.05
CA GLU A 8 8.24 -6.44 0.84
C GLU A 8 6.90 -6.83 0.20
N LYS A 9 5.89 -7.12 1.05
CA LYS A 9 4.50 -7.32 0.60
C LYS A 9 3.90 -6.04 0.05
N LEU A 10 4.15 -4.91 0.72
CA LEU A 10 3.68 -3.61 0.27
C LEU A 10 4.28 -3.22 -1.09
N GLU A 11 5.57 -3.48 -1.33
CA GLU A 11 6.22 -3.21 -2.61
C GLU A 11 5.62 -4.03 -3.74
N LYS A 12 5.39 -5.34 -3.53
CA LYS A 12 4.72 -6.20 -4.52
C LYS A 12 3.32 -5.70 -4.87
N GLU A 13 2.54 -5.29 -3.86
CA GLU A 13 1.17 -4.80 -4.08
C GLU A 13 1.17 -3.41 -4.74
N LYS A 14 2.15 -2.55 -4.43
CA LYS A 14 2.36 -1.26 -5.12
C LYS A 14 2.77 -1.44 -6.57
N GLU A 15 3.64 -2.41 -6.88
CA GLU A 15 4.04 -2.67 -8.27
C GLU A 15 2.84 -3.12 -9.11
N LYS A 16 1.94 -3.93 -8.55
CA LYS A 16 0.67 -4.29 -9.21
C LYS A 16 -0.21 -3.07 -9.44
N LEU A 17 -0.34 -2.18 -8.46
CA LEU A 17 -1.06 -0.90 -8.63
C LEU A 17 -0.46 -0.04 -9.73
N HIS A 18 0.87 0.03 -9.83
CA HIS A 18 1.53 0.79 -10.88
C HIS A 18 1.18 0.26 -12.27
N LYS A 19 1.21 -1.07 -12.46
CA LYS A 19 0.82 -1.69 -13.75
C LYS A 19 -0.64 -1.42 -14.10
N LEU A 20 -1.55 -1.55 -13.13
CA LEU A 20 -2.96 -1.21 -13.32
C LEU A 20 -3.15 0.29 -13.63
N GLY A 21 -2.39 1.15 -12.97
CA GLY A 21 -2.39 2.59 -13.22
C GLY A 21 -1.91 2.95 -14.61
N ASP A 22 -0.81 2.33 -15.07
CA ASP A 22 -0.29 2.50 -16.43
C ASP A 22 -1.29 2.02 -17.48
N GLU A 23 -1.98 0.90 -17.25
CA GLU A 23 -3.04 0.41 -18.16
C GLU A 23 -4.24 1.34 -18.21
N ALA A 24 -4.71 1.82 -17.05
CA ALA A 24 -5.81 2.78 -16.98
C ALA A 24 -5.42 4.11 -17.65
N MET A 25 -4.18 4.57 -17.46
CA MET A 25 -3.65 5.77 -18.11
C MET A 25 -3.56 5.59 -19.63
N LYS A 26 -3.10 4.43 -20.12
CA LYS A 26 -3.11 4.09 -21.56
C LYS A 26 -4.52 4.04 -22.14
N LYS A 27 -5.50 3.56 -21.36
CA LYS A 27 -6.92 3.51 -21.75
C LYS A 27 -7.63 4.85 -21.55
N CYS A 28 -6.96 5.85 -20.95
CA CYS A 28 -7.52 7.13 -20.55
C CYS A 28 -8.75 6.97 -19.63
N ILE A 29 -8.79 5.90 -18.83
CA ILE A 29 -9.87 5.61 -17.90
C ILE A 29 -9.51 6.22 -16.54
N PRO A 30 -10.44 6.94 -15.88
CA PRO A 30 -10.26 7.38 -14.51
C PRO A 30 -10.00 6.19 -13.58
N LEU A 31 -8.88 6.23 -12.85
CA LEU A 31 -8.49 5.20 -11.87
C LEU A 31 -9.56 4.91 -10.81
N ARG A 32 -10.47 5.85 -10.58
CA ARG A 32 -11.63 5.70 -9.68
C ARG A 32 -12.74 4.82 -10.24
N GLU A 33 -12.87 4.73 -11.55
CA GLU A 33 -13.86 3.87 -12.21
C GLU A 33 -13.34 2.44 -12.39
N ASP A 34 -12.03 2.23 -12.26
CA ASP A 34 -11.43 0.90 -12.29
C ASP A 34 -11.59 0.21 -10.92
N GLU A 35 -12.58 -0.67 -10.83
CA GLU A 35 -12.87 -1.45 -9.62
C GLU A 35 -11.70 -2.34 -9.19
N ALA A 36 -10.91 -2.86 -10.15
CA ALA A 36 -9.73 -3.66 -9.85
C ALA A 36 -8.62 -2.81 -9.24
N PHE A 37 -8.40 -1.60 -9.78
CA PHE A 37 -7.50 -0.61 -9.21
C PHE A 37 -7.94 -0.21 -7.79
N MET A 38 -9.22 0.12 -7.60
CA MET A 38 -9.75 0.52 -6.29
C MET A 38 -9.66 -0.60 -5.24
N SER A 39 -9.95 -1.85 -5.63
CA SER A 39 -9.82 -3.02 -4.75
C SER A 39 -8.36 -3.26 -4.34
N GLN A 40 -7.43 -3.09 -5.27
CA GLN A 40 -6.00 -3.21 -4.98
C GLN A 40 -5.50 -2.03 -4.13
N ASN A 41 -6.01 -0.82 -4.38
CA ASN A 41 -5.65 0.39 -3.63
C ASN A 41 -6.03 0.26 -2.16
N ARG A 42 -7.22 -0.28 -1.85
CA ARG A 42 -7.65 -0.55 -0.47
C ARG A 42 -6.70 -1.49 0.28
N LYS A 43 -6.18 -2.54 -0.38
CA LYS A 43 -5.23 -3.47 0.24
C LYS A 43 -3.91 -2.78 0.59
N VAL A 44 -3.43 -1.92 -0.31
CA VAL A 44 -2.22 -1.12 -0.08
C VAL A 44 -2.44 -0.11 1.03
N ASP A 45 -3.58 0.58 1.05
CA ASP A 45 -3.94 1.53 2.11
C ASP A 45 -3.99 0.85 3.49
N GLU A 46 -4.59 -0.34 3.59
CA GLU A 46 -4.61 -1.10 4.85
C GLU A 46 -3.20 -1.48 5.33
N LEU A 47 -2.31 -1.89 4.43
CA LEU A 47 -0.94 -2.23 4.76
C LEU A 47 -0.15 -1.00 5.21
N VAL A 48 -0.29 0.12 4.51
CA VAL A 48 0.34 1.40 4.90
C VAL A 48 -0.18 1.87 6.25
N PHE A 49 -1.49 1.77 6.49
CA PHE A 49 -2.10 2.14 7.76
C PHE A 49 -1.56 1.31 8.92
N LYS A 50 -1.42 -0.02 8.74
CA LYS A 50 -0.80 -0.88 9.76
C LYS A 50 0.65 -0.48 10.04
N ILE A 51 1.45 -0.23 8.99
CA ILE A 51 2.84 0.20 9.13
C ILE A 51 2.96 1.57 9.82
N GLN A 52 2.10 2.53 9.47
CA GLN A 52 2.08 3.84 10.12
C GLN A 52 1.67 3.72 11.59
N LYS A 53 0.62 2.94 11.89
CA LYS A 53 0.15 2.72 13.26
C LYS A 53 1.21 2.05 14.13
N GLU A 54 1.96 1.08 13.59
CA GLU A 54 3.13 0.51 14.29
C GLU A 54 4.22 1.56 14.54
N LYS A 55 4.54 2.39 13.54
CA LYS A 55 5.53 3.47 13.68
C LYS A 55 5.11 4.54 14.69
N GLU A 56 3.84 4.92 14.75
CA GLU A 56 3.33 5.89 15.72
C GLU A 56 3.40 5.35 17.14
N LYS A 57 2.98 4.11 17.38
CA LYS A 57 3.13 3.45 18.68
C LYS A 57 4.60 3.37 19.15
N HIS A 58 5.52 3.13 18.21
CA HIS A 58 6.94 3.13 18.53
C HIS A 58 7.53 4.53 18.79
N LYS A 59 6.93 5.60 18.25
CA LYS A 59 7.34 6.98 18.53
C LYS A 59 6.90 7.43 19.92
N GLU A 60 5.67 7.12 20.31
CA GLU A 60 5.11 7.46 21.62
C GLU A 60 5.96 6.85 22.75
N ASN A 61 6.28 5.55 22.66
CA ASN A 61 7.15 4.85 23.61
C ASN A 61 8.60 5.37 23.67
N ARG A 62 9.05 6.20 22.71
CA ARG A 62 10.41 6.75 22.67
C ARG A 62 10.50 8.16 23.24
N GLN A 63 9.37 8.85 23.41
CA GLN A 63 9.34 10.20 24.01
C GLN A 63 9.17 10.19 25.54
N GLU A 64 8.82 9.04 26.14
CA GLU A 64 8.67 8.89 27.60
C GLU A 64 9.93 8.34 28.32
N ARG A 65 11.13 8.39 27.71
CA ARG A 65 12.39 7.98 28.36
C ARG A 65 13.38 9.12 28.50
#